data_AF-A0A1I5HCM7-F1
#
_entry.id   AF-A0A1I5HCM7-F1
#
_cell.length_a   1.000
_cell.length_b   1.000
_cell.length_c   1.000
_cell.angle_alpha   90.00
_cell.angle_beta   90.00
_cell.angle_gamma   90.00
#
_symmetry.space_group_name_H-M   'P 1'
#
loop_
_entity.id
_entity.type
_entity.pdbx_description
1 polymer ?
#
loop_
_entity_poly.entity_id
_entity_poly.type
_entity_poly.pdbx_seq_one_letter_code
_entity_poly.pdbx_strand_id
1 'polypeptide(L)' 'MRPGTAVGVYCGSGVTAAHEVAALAGAGIEAALWPGSWSEWTADRSRPVATGS' A
#
# COMPACT_ATOMS: atom_id res chain seq x y z
N MET A 1 5.40 12.92 -4.15
CA MET A 1 6.26 12.36 -3.08
C MET A 1 7.25 13.40 -2.63
N ARG A 2 7.53 13.47 -1.33
CA ARG A 2 8.68 14.25 -0.85
C ARG A 2 9.96 13.50 -1.24
N PRO A 3 10.99 14.18 -1.78
CA PRO A 3 12.27 13.56 -2.05
C PRO A 3 12.81 12.83 -0.81
N GLY A 4 13.34 11.62 -0.99
CA GLY A 4 13.93 10.81 0.09
C GLY A 4 12.93 10.10 1.01
N THR A 5 11.62 10.15 0.74
CA THR A 5 10.63 9.37 1.51
C THR A 5 10.36 8.03 0.83
N ALA A 6 10.46 6.93 1.57
CA ALA A 6 10.10 5.60 1.08
C ALA A 6 8.61 5.52 0.73
N VAL A 7 8.29 4.73 -0.30
CA VAL A 7 6.94 4.57 -0.81
C VAL A 7 6.43 3.18 -0.48
N GLY A 8 5.26 3.10 0.15
CA GLY A 8 4.51 1.87 0.34
C GLY A 8 3.18 1.93 -0.39
N VAL A 9 2.78 0.82 -0.99
CA VAL A 9 1.51 0.70 -1.74
C VAL A 9 0.68 -0.43 -1.14
N TYR A 10 -0.62 -0.18 -0.95
CA TYR A 10 -1.57 -1.15 -0.43
C TYR A 10 -2.95 -0.93 -1.05
N CYS A 11 -3.79 -1.96 -1.01
CA CYS A 11 -5.20 -1.82 -1.37
C CYS A 11 -6.06 -2.69 -0.43
N GLY A 12 -7.13 -3.30 -0.92
CA GLY A 12 -7.90 -4.30 -0.17
C GLY A 12 -7.10 -5.57 0.09
N SER A 13 -6.54 -6.16 -0.97
CA SER A 13 -5.93 -7.50 -0.97
C SER A 13 -4.54 -7.57 -1.62
N GLY A 14 -3.92 -6.41 -1.90
CA GLY A 14 -2.62 -6.32 -2.56
C GLY A 14 -2.65 -6.44 -4.09
N VAL A 15 -3.74 -6.93 -4.70
CA VAL A 15 -3.81 -7.18 -6.16
C VAL A 15 -3.70 -5.90 -6.99
N THR A 16 -4.49 -4.87 -6.65
CA THR A 16 -4.39 -3.57 -7.34
C THR A 16 -3.07 -2.87 -7.00
N ALA A 17 -2.60 -2.98 -5.75
CA ALA A 17 -1.34 -2.40 -5.32
C ALA A 17 -0.13 -2.96 -6.10
N ALA A 18 -0.16 -4.23 -6.50
CA ALA A 18 0.89 -4.80 -7.36
C ALA A 18 0.98 -4.11 -8.73
N HIS A 19 -0.16 -3.73 -9.31
CA HIS A 19 -0.17 -2.95 -10.56
C HIS A 19 0.39 -1.54 -10.36
N GLU A 20 0.09 -0.89 -9.23
CA GLU A 20 0.65 0.41 -8.89
C GLU A 20 2.17 0.36 -8.68
N VAL A 21 2.69 -0.68 -8.03
CA VAL A 21 4.14 -0.89 -7.91
C VAL A 21 4.80 -1.01 -9.29
N ALA A 22 4.19 -1.74 -10.22
CA ALA A 22 4.69 -1.82 -11.60
C ALA A 22 4.65 -0.47 -12.33
N ALA A 23 3.57 0.31 -12.14
CA ALA A 23 3.46 1.65 -12.72
C ALA A 23 4.51 2.62 -12.14
N LEU A 24 4.74 2.58 -10.82
CA LEU A 24 5.75 3.39 -10.14
C LEU A 24 7.17 3.02 -10.60
N ALA A 25 7.45 1.72 -10.76
CA ALA A 25 8.71 1.27 -11.33
C ALA A 25 8.93 1.81 -12.76
N GLY A 26 7.88 1.82 -13.59
CA GLY A 26 7.91 2.44 -14.93
C GLY A 26 8.15 3.96 -14.91
N ALA A 27 7.80 4.62 -13.81
CA ALA A 27 8.06 6.04 -13.55
C ALA A 27 9.40 6.31 -12.84
N GLY A 28 10.24 5.28 -12.61
CA GLY A 28 11.51 5.40 -11.91
C GLY A 28 11.38 5.61 -10.39
N ILE A 29 10.24 5.24 -9.80
CA ILE A 29 9.96 5.33 -8.37
C ILE A 29 10.03 3.93 -7.77
N GLU A 30 10.94 3.74 -6.81
CA GLU A 30 10.98 2.52 -6.02
C GLU A 30 9.85 2.51 -4.98
N ALA A 31 9.04 1.46 -4.99
CA ALA A 31 7.90 1.30 -4.10
C ALA A 31 7.82 -0.12 -3.54
N ALA A 32 7.57 -0.21 -2.24
CA ALA A 32 7.32 -1.46 -1.55
C ALA A 32 5.85 -1.84 -1.63
N LEU A 33 5.57 -3.08 -2.06
CA LEU A 33 4.24 -3.67 -1.94
C LEU A 33 4.01 -4.13 -0.50
N TRP A 34 2.84 -3.83 0.05
CA TRP A 34 2.30 -4.56 1.20
C TRP A 34 1.26 -5.59 0.74
N PRO A 35 1.62 -6.88 0.58
CA PRO A 35 0.75 -7.87 -0.07
C PRO A 35 -0.53 -8.14 0.71
N GLY A 36 -0.44 -8.28 2.03
CA GLY A 36 -1.61 -8.57 2.85
C GLY A 36 -2.57 -7.39 2.98
N SER A 37 -2.07 -6.16 2.83
CA SER A 37 -2.90 -4.97 2.59
C SER A 37 -3.98 -4.78 3.68
N TRP A 38 -5.11 -4.15 3.36
CA TRP A 38 -6.19 -3.91 4.32
C TRP A 38 -6.74 -5.19 4.97
N SER A 39 -6.82 -6.29 4.20
CA SER A 39 -7.23 -7.59 4.73
C SER A 39 -6.32 -8.07 5.86
N GLU A 40 -5.00 -7.92 5.72
CA GLU A 40 -4.05 -8.23 6.80
C GLU A 40 -4.14 -7.23 7.94
N TRP A 41 -4.35 -5.93 7.66
CA TRP A 41 -4.55 -4.93 8.71
C TRP A 41 -5.69 -5.33 9.65
N THR A 42 -6.86 -5.55 9.06
CA THR A 42 -8.13 -5.75 9.76
C THR A 42 -8.32 -7.15 10.32
N ALA A 43 -7.46 -8.10 9.95
CA ALA A 43 -7.39 -9.42 10.58
C ALA A 43 -7.06 -9.31 12.08
N ASP A 44 -6.28 -8.31 12.48
CA ASP A 44 -6.06 -7.95 13.87
C ASP A 44 -7.05 -6.86 14.30
N ARG A 45 -8.06 -7.25 15.08
CA ARG A 45 -9.12 -6.36 15.57
C ARG A 45 -8.66 -5.35 16.62
N SER A 46 -7.43 -5.48 17.16
CA SER A 46 -6.87 -4.53 18.11
C SER A 46 -6.29 -3.28 17.41
N ARG A 47 -6.03 -3.36 16.11
CA ARG A 47 -5.44 -2.25 15.35
C ARG A 47 -6.44 -1.12 15.14
N PRO A 48 -6.00 0.14 15.25
CA PRO A 48 -6.87 1.28 15.04
C PRO A 48 -7.34 1.35 13.58
N VAL A 49 -8.59 1.74 13.40
CA VAL A 49 -9.22 1.98 12.09
C VAL A 49 -10.00 3.29 12.19
N ALA A 50 -9.82 4.15 11.19
CA ALA A 50 -10.64 5.35 11.02
C ALA A 50 -11.65 5.13 9.87
N THR A 51 -12.84 5.71 10.00
CA THR A 51 -13.90 5.70 8.99
C THR A 51 -14.42 7.13 8.77
N GLY A 52 -14.83 7.48 7.56
CA GLY A 52 -15.34 8.81 7.22
C GLY A 52 -15.28 9.07 5.72
N SER A 53 -15.71 10.26 5.31
CA SER A 53 -15.60 10.78 3.94
C SER A 53 -14.84 12.10 3.95
#